data_AF-A0A4S4CJI2-F1
#
_entry.id   AF-A0A4S4CJI2-F1
#
_cell.length_a   1.000
_cell.length_b   1.000
_cell.length_c   1.000
_cell.angle_alpha   90.00
_cell.angle_beta   90.00
_cell.angle_gamma   90.00
#
_symmetry.space_group_name_H-M   'P 1'
#
loop_
_entity.id
_entity.type
_entity.pdbx_description
1 polymer ?
#
loop_
_entity_poly.entity_id
_entity_poly.type
_entity_poly.pdbx_seq_one_letter_code
_entity_poly.pdbx_strand_id
1 'polypeptide(L)' 'MDDLALVLAQTARDLGLDGHGVADAPDERVRRFALTVLEELQARGLLDGPAELDWWAQPRSSLS' A
#
# COMPACT_ATOMS: atom_id res chain seq x y z
N MET A 1 -6.37 1.82 -17.13
CA MET A 1 -5.74 2.79 -16.21
C MET A 1 -5.05 1.95 -15.16
N ASP A 2 -3.85 2.31 -14.70
CA ASP A 2 -3.13 1.50 -13.70
C ASP A 2 -3.89 1.55 -12.37
N ASP A 3 -4.42 0.41 -11.93
CA ASP A 3 -5.22 0.29 -10.70
C ASP A 3 -4.39 0.70 -9.47
N LEU A 4 -3.07 0.47 -9.48
CA LEU A 4 -2.17 0.93 -8.43
C LEU A 4 -2.13 2.46 -8.37
N ALA A 5 -2.02 3.12 -9.52
CA ALA A 5 -1.97 4.58 -9.57
C ALA A 5 -3.26 5.21 -9.02
N LEU A 6 -4.42 4.58 -9.25
CA LEU A 6 -5.69 5.06 -8.71
C LEU A 6 -5.75 4.90 -7.18
N VAL A 7 -5.33 3.75 -6.65
CA VAL A 7 -5.28 3.48 -5.21
C VAL A 7 -4.33 4.46 -4.51
N LEU A 8 -3.11 4.61 -5.02
CA LEU A 8 -2.13 5.53 -4.44
C LEU A 8 -2.61 6.99 -4.48
N ALA A 9 -3.26 7.41 -5.57
CA ALA A 9 -3.83 8.75 -5.65
C ALA A 9 -4.97 8.95 -4.66
N GLN A 10 -5.80 7.94 -4.40
CA GLN A 10 -6.86 8.02 -3.39
C GLN A 10 -6.26 8.09 -1.98
N THR A 11 -5.31 7.22 -1.64
CA THR A 11 -4.65 7.23 -0.32
C THR A 11 -3.93 8.55 -0.06
N ALA A 12 -3.26 9.11 -1.06
CA ALA A 12 -2.62 10.42 -0.94
C ALA A 12 -3.63 11.52 -0.58
N ARG A 13 -4.80 11.54 -1.24
CA ARG A 13 -5.88 12.49 -0.92
C ARG A 13 -6.43 12.30 0.49
N ASP A 14 -6.64 11.06 0.92
CA ASP A 14 -7.16 10.75 2.26
C ASP A 14 -6.18 11.20 3.36
N LEU A 15 -4.88 11.21 3.06
CA LEU A 15 -3.83 11.73 3.94
C LEU A 15 -3.58 13.24 3.78
N GLY A 16 -4.29 13.91 2.87
CA GLY A 16 -4.05 15.33 2.55
C GLY A 16 -2.66 15.60 1.96
N LEU A 17 -2.08 14.59 1.29
CA LEU A 17 -0.80 14.67 0.59
C LEU A 17 -1.07 14.94 -0.90
N ASP A 18 -1.46 16.17 -1.24
CA ASP A 18 -1.53 16.60 -2.63
C ASP A 18 -0.20 17.24 -3.08
N GLY A 19 -0.10 17.56 -4.36
CA GLY A 19 1.12 18.10 -4.98
C GLY A 19 1.61 19.43 -4.41
N HIS A 20 0.82 20.11 -3.58
CA HIS A 20 1.19 21.35 -2.91
C HIS A 20 1.35 21.17 -1.39
N GLY A 21 0.68 20.17 -0.80
CA GLY A 21 0.65 19.93 0.64
C GLY A 21 1.76 19.04 1.18
N VAL A 22 2.50 18.31 0.34
CA VAL A 22 3.49 17.33 0.83
C VAL A 22 4.67 17.97 1.58
N ALA A 23 5.07 19.19 1.22
CA ALA A 23 6.22 19.88 1.80
C ALA A 23 5.95 20.36 3.24
N ASP A 24 4.70 20.70 3.54
CA ASP A 24 4.26 21.16 4.87
C ASP A 24 3.51 20.06 5.63
N ALA A 25 3.38 18.87 5.05
CA ALA A 25 2.68 17.77 5.67
C ALA A 25 3.46 17.27 6.91
N PRO A 26 2.76 16.92 8.00
CA PRO A 26 3.40 16.25 9.12
C PRO A 26 4.11 14.96 8.66
N ASP A 27 5.34 14.75 9.12
CA ASP A 27 6.17 13.58 8.78
C ASP A 27 5.43 12.26 8.92
N GLU A 28 4.55 12.14 9.92
CA GLU A 28 3.76 10.92 10.14
C GLU A 28 2.81 10.60 8.97
N ARG A 29 2.27 11.62 8.28
CA ARG A 29 1.40 11.40 7.12
C ARG A 29 2.21 10.91 5.93
N VAL A 30 3.37 11.51 5.68
CA VAL A 30 4.29 11.10 4.63
C VAL A 30 4.79 9.68 4.89
N ARG A 31 5.18 9.38 6.13
CA ARG A 31 5.58 8.04 6.57
C ARG A 31 4.47 7.01 6.34
N ARG A 32 3.23 7.34 6.72
CA ARG A 32 2.07 6.45 6.51
C ARG A 32 1.83 6.16 5.03
N PHE A 33 1.93 7.17 4.17
CA PHE A 33 1.82 6.98 2.73
C PHE A 33 2.94 6.10 2.17
N ALA A 34 4.19 6.33 2.58
CA ALA A 34 5.33 5.52 2.18
C ALA A 34 5.16 4.05 2.58
N LEU A 35 4.68 3.77 3.80
CA LEU A 35 4.38 2.40 4.24
C LEU A 35 3.33 1.72 3.34
N THR A 36 2.22 2.40 3.04
CA THR A 36 1.19 1.85 2.14
C THR A 36 1.73 1.59 0.74
N VAL A 37 2.56 2.48 0.19
CA VAL A 37 3.21 2.24 -1.12
C VAL A 37 4.07 0.98 -1.08
N LEU A 38 4.88 0.80 -0.03
CA LEU A 38 5.73 -0.37 0.12
C LEU A 38 4.92 -1.66 0.24
N GLU A 39 3.83 -1.65 1.02
CA GLU A 39 2.91 -2.79 1.17
C GLU A 39 2.26 -3.17 -0.17
N GLU A 40 1.77 -2.20 -0.94
CA GLU A 40 1.13 -2.44 -2.24
C GLU A 40 2.12 -2.97 -3.29
N LEU A 41 3.36 -2.49 -3.26
CA LEU A 41 4.43 -2.97 -4.14
C LEU A 41 4.86 -4.39 -3.75
N GLN A 42 4.95 -4.70 -2.46
CA GLN A 42 5.22 -6.05 -1.96
C GLN A 42 4.10 -7.02 -2.36
N ALA A 43 2.83 -6.63 -2.18
CA ALA A 43 1.67 -7.45 -2.54
C ALA A 43 1.62 -7.80 -4.04
N ARG A 44 2.23 -6.96 -4.89
CA ARG A 44 2.38 -7.18 -6.34
C ARG A 44 3.66 -7.92 -6.73
N GLY A 45 4.51 -8.28 -5.76
CA GLY A 45 5.79 -8.94 -6.00
C GLY A 45 6.83 -8.04 -6.67
N LEU A 46 6.67 -6.72 -6.58
CA LEU A 46 7.60 -5.74 -7.16
C LEU A 46 8.72 -5.34 -6.19
N LEU A 47 8.54 -5.63 -4.90
CA LEU A 47 9.56 -5.52 -3.88
C LEU A 47 9.67 -6.83 -3.12
N ASP A 48 10.90 -7.17 -2.76
CA ASP A 48 11.14 -8.17 -1.72
C ASP A 48 10.59 -7.64 -0.40
N GLY A 49 9.88 -8.48 0.31
CA GLY A 49 9.44 -8.17 1.67
C GLY A 49 9.68 -9.36 2.59
N PRO A 50 9.41 -9.21 3.90
CA PRO A 50 9.65 -10.28 4.84
C PRO A 50 8.89 -11.53 4.38
N ALA A 51 9.63 -12.61 4.17
CA ALA A 51 9.10 -13.93 3.94
C ALA A 51 8.49 -14.46 5.26
N GLU A 52 7.43 -13.84 5.74
CA GLU A 52 6.54 -14.43 6.74
C GLU A 52 5.21 -14.77 6.05
N LEU A 53 5.31 -15.71 5.11
CA LEU A 53 4.22 -16.67 4.91
C LEU A 53 4.30 -17.70 6.05
N ASP A 54 4.08 -17.25 7.27
CA ASP A 54 3.68 -18.16 8.34
C ASP A 54 2.24 -18.60 8.01
N TRP A 55 2.14 -19.70 7.27
CA TRP A 55 1.14 -20.77 7.39
C TRP A 55 -0.37 -20.49 7.49
N TRP A 56 -0.87 -19.26 7.36
CA TRP A 56 -2.30 -18.95 7.50
C TRP A 56 -3.06 -18.80 6.17
N ALA A 57 -2.39 -18.96 5.03
CA ALA A 57 -3.05 -19.08 3.74
C ALA A 57 -3.57 -20.52 3.52
N GLN A 58 -4.60 -20.94 4.28
CA GLN A 58 -5.37 -22.12 3.88
C GLN A 58 -6.19 -21.79 2.63
N PRO A 59 -6.12 -22.59 1.55
CA PRO A 59 -7.04 -22.47 0.44
C PRO A 59 -8.47 -22.63 0.98
N ARG A 60 -9.40 -21.73 0.64
CA ARG A 60 -10.82 -22.01 0.87
C ARG A 60 -11.18 -23.23 0.02
N SER A 61 -11.31 -24.39 0.67
CA SER A 61 -11.88 -25.57 0.05
C SER A 61 -13.24 -25.19 -0.54
N SER A 62 -13.32 -25.21 -1.87
CA SER A 62 -14.59 -25.20 -2.57
C SER A 62 -15.35 -26.45 -2.15
N LEU A 63 -16.32 -26.29 -1.24
CA LEU A 63 -17.27 -27.34 -0.91
C LEU A 63 -18.06 -27.66 -2.19
N SER A 64 -17.83 -28.88 -2.69
CA SER A 64 -18.70 -29.60 -3.60
C SER A 64 -19.93 -30.14 -2.89
#